data_AF-A0A110A2Z0-F1
#
_entry.id   AF-A0A110A2Z0-F1
#
_cell.length_a   1.000
_cell.length_b   1.000
_cell.length_c   1.000
_cell.angle_alpha   90.00
_cell.angle_beta   90.00
_cell.angle_gamma   90.00
#
_symmetry.space_group_name_H-M   'P 1'
#
loop_
_entity.id
_entity.type
_entity.pdbx_description
1 polymer ?
#
loop_
_entity_poly.entity_id
_entity_poly.type
_entity_poly.pdbx_seq_one_letter_code
_entity_poly.pdbx_strand_id
1 'polypeptide(L)' 'MAELNPNCNCPKTACPRHGNCMECVEFHKSEGKKIPFCLRFMVEGPN' A
#
# COMPACT_ATOMS: atom_id res chain seq x y z
N MET A 1 1.13 5.71 17.54
CA MET A 1 1.45 4.32 17.17
C MET A 1 0.86 4.12 15.79
N ALA A 2 1.65 3.77 14.77
CA ALA A 2 1.10 3.62 13.42
C ALA A 2 0.16 2.41 13.41
N GLU A 3 -1.12 2.65 13.15
CA GLU A 3 -2.13 1.59 13.04
C GLU A 3 -1.86 0.78 11.76
N LEU A 4 -1.40 -0.46 11.94
CA LEU A 4 -1.27 -1.41 10.83
C LEU A 4 -2.67 -1.84 10.42
N ASN A 5 -3.01 -1.71 9.14
CA ASN A 5 -4.24 -2.22 8.57
C ASN A 5 -4.14 -3.75 8.38
N PRO A 6 -4.83 -4.57 9.18
CA PRO A 6 -4.79 -6.03 9.05
C PRO A 6 -5.46 -6.52 7.76
N ASN A 7 -6.26 -5.68 7.10
CA ASN A 7 -6.98 -5.99 5.86
C ASN A 7 -6.19 -5.56 4.61
N CYS A 8 -4.87 -5.38 4.71
CA CYS A 8 -4.05 -5.06 3.56
C CYS A 8 -4.04 -6.22 2.55
N ASN A 9 -4.68 -6.04 1.39
CA ASN A 9 -4.75 -7.05 0.33
C ASN A 9 -3.50 -7.07 -0.59
N CYS A 10 -2.40 -6.42 -0.19
CA CYS A 10 -1.17 -6.44 -0.97
C CYS A 10 -0.56 -7.84 -0.95
N PRO A 11 -0.30 -8.48 -2.12
CA PRO A 11 0.20 -9.86 -2.16
C PRO A 11 1.61 -10.01 -1.58
N LYS A 12 2.35 -8.90 -1.45
CA LYS A 12 3.71 -8.90 -0.89
C LYS A 12 3.68 -8.76 0.64
N THR A 13 3.24 -9.82 1.31
CA THR A 13 3.09 -9.89 2.77
C THR A 13 4.42 -9.81 3.54
N ALA A 14 5.54 -10.22 2.92
CA ALA A 14 6.88 -10.08 3.49
C ALA A 14 7.45 -8.65 3.42
N CYS A 15 6.70 -7.68 2.87
CA CYS A 15 7.14 -6.28 2.81
C CYS A 15 7.17 -5.68 4.22
N PRO A 16 8.24 -4.97 4.64
CA PRO A 16 8.32 -4.35 5.97
C PRO A 16 7.24 -3.27 6.19
N ARG A 17 6.70 -2.72 5.10
CA ARG A 17 5.61 -1.72 5.09
C ARG A 17 4.22 -2.35 4.93
N HIS A 18 4.11 -3.68 4.90
CA HIS A 18 2.81 -4.35 4.76
C HIS A 18 1.92 -3.99 5.97
N GLY A 19 0.66 -3.66 5.71
CA GLY A 19 -0.26 -3.14 6.72
C GLY A 19 -0.04 -1.66 7.10
N ASN A 20 1.19 -1.14 7.03
CA ASN A 20 1.46 0.28 7.27
C ASN A 20 1.16 1.12 6.02
N CYS A 21 -0.12 1.40 5.78
CA CYS A 21 -0.58 2.06 4.55
C CYS A 21 0.05 3.45 4.35
N MET A 22 0.17 4.25 5.42
CA MET A 22 0.71 5.61 5.32
C MET A 22 2.19 5.60 4.92
N GLU A 23 3.02 4.83 5.66
CA GLU A 23 4.45 4.69 5.31
C GLU A 23 4.64 4.04 3.93
N CYS A 24 3.77 3.11 3.56
CA CYS A 24 3.78 2.48 2.24
C CYS A 24 3.56 3.50 1.11
N VAL A 25 2.57 4.38 1.25
CA VAL A 25 2.26 5.42 0.26
C VAL A 25 3.40 6.42 0.14
N GLU A 26 3.93 6.90 1.27
CA GLU A 26 5.04 7.85 1.26
C GLU A 26 6.29 7.26 0.61
N PHE A 27 6.62 6.01 0.92
CA PHE A 27 7.73 5.30 0.28
C PHE A 27 7.53 5.17 -1.24
N HIS A 28 6.35 4.74 -1.69
CA HIS A 28 6.05 4.62 -3.12
C HIS A 28 6.10 5.96 -3.85
N LYS A 29 5.55 7.01 -3.22
CA LYS A 29 5.58 8.38 -3.74
C LYS A 29 7.01 8.91 -3.88
N SER A 30 7.87 8.70 -2.86
CA SER A 30 9.26 9.15 -2.86
C SER A 30 10.12 8.42 -3.90
N GLU A 31 9.85 7.14 -4.13
CA GLU A 31 10.58 6.33 -5.11
C GLU A 31 10.11 6.56 -6.56
N GLY A 32 9.11 7.42 -6.77
CA GLY A 32 8.43 7.59 -8.07
C GLY A 32 7.74 6.30 -8.54
N LYS A 33 7.50 5.36 -7.63
CA LYS A 33 6.94 4.04 -7.94
C LYS A 33 5.43 4.12 -7.97
N LYS A 34 4.85 3.33 -8.88
CA LYS A 34 3.41 3.10 -9.06
C LYS A 34 2.69 2.99 -7.71
N ILE A 35 1.42 3.40 -7.70
CA ILE A 35 0.52 3.31 -6.55
C ILE A 35 0.60 1.91 -5.91
N PRO A 36 0.69 1.81 -4.57
CA PRO A 36 0.68 0.54 -3.86
C PRO A 36 -0.47 -0.33 -4.33
N PHE A 37 -0.22 -1.63 -4.50
CA PHE A 37 -1.25 -2.57 -4.98
C PHE A 37 -2.55 -2.45 -4.18
N CYS A 38 -2.41 -2.34 -2.85
CA CYS A 38 -3.54 -2.22 -1.94
C CYS A 38 -4.36 -0.93 -2.06
N LEU A 39 -3.94 0.04 -2.88
CA LEU A 39 -4.71 1.26 -3.14
C LEU A 39 -5.09 1.41 -4.61
N ARG A 40 -4.63 0.51 -5.49
CA ARG A 40 -4.95 0.57 -6.93
C ARG A 40 -6.45 0.47 -7.21
N PHE A 41 -7.17 -0.32 -6.41
CA PHE A 41 -8.62 -0.47 -6.55
C PHE A 41 -9.39 0.85 -6.38
N MET A 42 -8.84 1.82 -5.66
CA MET A 42 -9.47 3.14 -5.47
C MET A 42 -9.29 4.06 -6.69
N VAL A 43 -8.31 3.78 -7.56
CA VAL A 43 -7.89 4.69 -8.63
C VAL A 43 -8.22 4.12 -10.01
N GLU A 44 -8.09 2.80 -10.20
CA GLU A 44 -8.26 2.17 -11.51
C GLU A 44 -9.71 1.76 -11.82
N GLY A 45 -10.65 1.95 -10.86
CA GLY A 45 -12.04 1.52 -11.01
C GLY A 45 -12.20 -0.01 -11.05
N PRO A 46 -13.41 -0.55 -10.83
CA PRO A 46 -13.66 -1.96 -11.10
C PRO A 46 -13.53 -2.19 -12.61
N ASN A 47 -12.60 -3.07 -13.00
CA ASN A 47 -12.60 -3.66 -14.34
C ASN A 47 -13.73 -4.70 -14.39
#